data_AF-A0A090VFT4-F1
#
_entry.id   AF-A0A090VFT4-F1
#
_cell.length_a   1.000
_cell.length_b   1.000
_cell.length_c   1.000
_cell.angle_alpha   90.00
_cell.angle_beta   90.00
_cell.angle_gamma   90.00
#
_symmetry.space_group_name_H-M   'P 1'
#
loop_
_entity.id
_entity.type
_entity.pdbx_description
1 polymer ?
#
loop_
_entity_poly.entity_id
_entity_poly.type
_entity_poly.pdbx_seq_one_letter_code
_entity_poly.pdbx_strand_id
1 'polypeptide(L)'
;MEKEIKDIIKANYKSAKTISDNIEALEVEYASLYLKEIGEMVINELNETESIWTFEVDNDLTRAWSALDIHNAKWPSEIVVELQGNSKIYSSQNDYGLIAHRDCFNRESIYEKLGKKGFSQSEWTSNKIWVCYNNIMNFGDIDVRANLFNDKTRAKLVEQVATRIIELCRLCDEPLRNFPKIETK
;
A
#
# COMPACT_ATOMS: atom_id res chain seq x y z
N MET A 1 -30.27 -23.91 -3.00
CA MET A 1 -29.48 -22.69 -2.74
C MET A 1 -29.78 -21.55 -3.71
N GLU A 2 -29.49 -21.62 -5.02
CA GLU A 2 -29.69 -20.45 -5.91
C GLU A 2 -31.15 -19.98 -6.01
N LYS A 3 -32.11 -20.91 -6.15
CA LYS A 3 -33.55 -20.60 -6.17
C LYS A 3 -34.02 -19.99 -4.85
N GLU A 4 -33.57 -20.53 -3.72
CA GLU A 4 -33.91 -20.03 -2.39
C GLU A 4 -33.36 -18.60 -2.18
N ILE A 5 -32.13 -18.31 -2.62
CA ILE A 5 -31.56 -16.97 -2.57
C ILE A 5 -32.36 -16.00 -3.44
N LYS A 6 -32.73 -16.40 -4.66
CA LYS A 6 -33.57 -15.59 -5.54
C LYS A 6 -34.93 -15.29 -4.91
N ASP A 7 -35.55 -16.26 -4.25
CA ASP A 7 -36.83 -16.08 -3.56
C ASP A 7 -36.70 -15.13 -2.36
N ILE A 8 -35.61 -15.23 -1.57
CA ILE A 8 -35.30 -14.31 -0.47
C ILE A 8 -35.07 -12.88 -0.99
N ILE A 9 -34.28 -12.71 -2.05
CA ILE A 9 -34.03 -11.41 -2.68
C ILE A 9 -35.34 -10.82 -3.21
N LYS A 10 -36.18 -11.63 -3.88
CA LYS A 10 -37.47 -11.16 -4.39
C LYS A 10 -38.38 -10.68 -3.28
N ALA A 11 -38.45 -11.42 -2.17
CA ALA A 11 -39.24 -11.03 -1.00
C ALA A 11 -38.72 -9.75 -0.32
N ASN A 12 -37.42 -9.45 -0.44
CA ASN A 12 -36.75 -8.35 0.26
C ASN A 12 -36.04 -7.36 -0.69
N TYR A 13 -36.56 -7.19 -1.91
CA TYR A 13 -35.82 -6.57 -3.01
C TYR A 13 -35.29 -5.17 -2.69
N LYS A 14 -36.10 -4.32 -2.06
CA LYS A 14 -35.68 -2.96 -1.67
C LYS A 14 -34.48 -2.98 -0.72
N SER A 15 -34.50 -3.84 0.29
CA SER A 15 -33.41 -4.00 1.25
C SER A 15 -32.17 -4.58 0.58
N ALA A 16 -32.32 -5.60 -0.26
CA ALA A 16 -31.21 -6.21 -0.99
C ALA A 16 -30.53 -5.19 -1.93
N LYS A 17 -31.31 -4.37 -2.64
CA LYS A 17 -30.78 -3.30 -3.49
C LYS A 17 -30.06 -2.24 -2.67
N THR A 18 -30.65 -1.81 -1.55
CA THR A 18 -30.02 -0.84 -0.65
C THR A 18 -28.69 -1.34 -0.11
N ILE A 19 -28.61 -2.61 0.33
CA ILE A 19 -27.36 -3.23 0.76
C ILE A 19 -26.35 -3.22 -0.38
N SER A 20 -26.75 -3.72 -1.56
CA SER A 20 -25.88 -3.77 -2.74
C SER A 20 -25.30 -2.41 -3.11
N ASP A 21 -26.09 -1.34 -3.00
CA ASP A 21 -25.67 0.01 -3.37
C ASP A 21 -24.68 0.64 -2.37
N ASN A 22 -24.56 0.08 -1.16
CA ASN A 22 -23.68 0.59 -0.09
C ASN A 22 -22.44 -0.28 0.16
N ILE A 23 -22.33 -1.47 -0.46
CA ILE A 23 -21.18 -2.37 -0.24
C ILE A 23 -19.86 -1.69 -0.62
N GLU A 24 -19.79 -1.07 -1.80
CA GLU A 24 -18.54 -0.44 -2.27
C GLU A 24 -18.11 0.72 -1.35
N ALA A 25 -19.06 1.54 -0.90
CA ALA A 25 -18.77 2.63 0.03
C ALA A 25 -18.19 2.11 1.36
N LEU A 26 -18.76 1.01 1.89
CA LEU A 26 -18.26 0.36 3.09
C LEU A 26 -16.86 -0.24 2.87
N GLU A 27 -16.62 -0.89 1.73
CA GLU A 27 -15.30 -1.43 1.38
C GLU A 27 -14.22 -0.34 1.29
N VAL A 28 -14.56 0.81 0.69
CA VAL A 28 -13.68 1.98 0.59
C VAL A 28 -13.40 2.59 1.96
N GLU A 29 -14.42 2.73 2.81
CA GLU A 29 -14.29 3.26 4.17
C GLU A 29 -13.30 2.43 4.99
N TYR A 30 -13.48 1.10 5.00
CA TYR A 30 -12.63 0.21 5.78
C TYR A 30 -11.24 0.04 5.19
N ALA A 31 -11.07 0.16 3.86
CA ALA A 31 -9.75 0.26 3.26
C ALA A 31 -9.04 1.57 3.68
N SER A 32 -9.74 2.70 3.72
CA SER A 32 -9.16 3.97 4.19
C SER A 32 -8.73 3.87 5.66
N LEU A 33 -9.56 3.27 6.52
CA LEU A 33 -9.22 3.01 7.91
C LEU A 33 -7.96 2.13 8.02
N TYR A 34 -7.93 1.02 7.29
CA TYR A 34 -6.79 0.11 7.26
C TYR A 34 -5.48 0.79 6.83
N LEU A 35 -5.51 1.62 5.77
CA LEU A 35 -4.32 2.35 5.30
C LEU A 35 -3.85 3.40 6.30
N LYS A 36 -4.78 4.10 6.97
CA LYS A 36 -4.45 5.06 8.04
C LYS A 36 -3.82 4.35 9.24
N GLU A 37 -4.40 3.24 9.69
CA GLU A 37 -3.86 2.44 10.79
C GLU A 37 -2.43 1.94 10.47
N ILE A 38 -2.16 1.53 9.21
CA ILE A 38 -0.81 1.20 8.75
C ILE A 38 0.11 2.42 8.81
N GLY A 39 -0.29 3.53 8.18
CA GLY A 39 0.51 4.76 8.13
C GLY A 39 0.89 5.25 9.54
N GLU A 40 -0.08 5.29 10.46
CA GLU A 40 0.14 5.66 11.85
C GLU A 40 1.13 4.72 12.55
N MET A 41 0.96 3.40 12.39
CA MET A 41 1.88 2.42 12.99
C MET A 41 3.31 2.58 12.44
N VAL A 42 3.45 2.75 11.11
CA VAL A 42 4.74 2.94 10.44
C VAL A 42 5.42 4.22 10.95
N ILE A 43 4.71 5.34 10.98
CA ILE A 43 5.28 6.62 11.40
C ILE A 43 5.62 6.64 12.89
N ASN A 44 4.77 6.05 13.75
CA ASN A 44 5.06 5.96 15.18
C ASN A 44 6.37 5.19 15.44
N GLU A 45 6.58 4.07 14.74
CA GLU A 45 7.80 3.25 14.87
C GLU A 45 9.05 3.93 14.27
N LEU A 46 8.93 4.56 13.08
CA LEU A 46 10.09 5.15 12.40
C LEU A 46 10.54 6.47 13.01
N ASN A 47 9.61 7.25 13.58
CA ASN A 47 9.90 8.57 14.17
C ASN A 47 10.30 8.51 15.65
N GLU A 48 10.45 7.34 16.26
CA GLU A 48 10.95 7.23 17.66
C GLU A 48 12.31 7.90 17.85
N THR A 49 13.14 7.91 16.80
CA THR A 49 14.50 8.50 16.83
C THR A 49 14.53 9.91 16.25
N GLU A 50 13.92 10.12 15.09
CA GLU A 50 13.95 11.40 14.38
C GLU A 50 12.64 11.60 13.63
N SER A 51 11.97 12.74 13.85
CA SER A 51 10.69 13.04 13.21
C SER A 51 10.87 13.56 11.78
N ILE A 52 11.24 12.65 10.87
CA ILE A 52 11.47 12.93 9.44
C ILE A 52 10.54 12.14 8.52
N TRP A 53 9.77 11.20 9.06
CA TRP A 53 8.85 10.38 8.30
C TRP A 53 7.43 10.91 8.37
N THR A 54 6.73 10.88 7.25
CA THR A 54 5.31 11.25 7.14
C THR A 54 4.60 10.27 6.21
N PHE A 55 3.28 10.18 6.30
CA PHE A 55 2.49 9.38 5.37
C PHE A 55 1.34 10.19 4.76
N GLU A 56 0.91 9.79 3.56
CA GLU A 56 -0.28 10.30 2.88
C GLU A 56 -1.13 9.12 2.39
N VAL A 57 -2.45 9.21 2.56
CA VAL A 57 -3.41 8.28 1.98
C VAL A 57 -4.21 9.05 0.95
N ASP A 58 -4.36 8.49 -0.24
CA ASP A 58 -5.16 9.09 -1.30
C ASP A 58 -6.59 9.42 -0.82
N ASN A 59 -7.05 10.62 -1.17
CA ASN A 59 -8.39 11.09 -0.80
C ASN A 59 -9.52 10.31 -1.50
N ASP A 60 -9.23 9.62 -2.60
CA ASP A 60 -10.19 8.85 -3.38
C ASP A 60 -9.64 7.47 -3.76
N LEU A 61 -9.98 6.48 -2.94
CA LEU A 61 -9.57 5.09 -3.13
C LEU A 61 -10.36 4.37 -4.22
N THR A 62 -11.36 5.01 -4.84
CA THR A 62 -12.10 4.46 -5.98
C THR A 62 -11.30 4.53 -7.29
N ARG A 63 -10.25 5.36 -7.31
CA ARG A 63 -9.38 5.57 -8.46
C ARG A 63 -8.38 4.44 -8.64
N ALA A 64 -8.00 4.28 -9.90
CA ALA A 64 -6.92 3.38 -10.27
C ALA A 64 -5.61 3.81 -9.60
N TRP A 65 -4.85 2.85 -9.06
CA TRP A 65 -3.54 3.07 -8.43
C TRP A 65 -3.57 3.98 -7.20
N SER A 66 -4.72 4.05 -6.52
CA SER A 66 -4.80 4.71 -5.22
C SER A 66 -3.89 4.02 -4.20
N ALA A 67 -3.29 4.82 -3.32
CA ALA A 67 -2.18 4.35 -2.48
C ALA A 67 -2.13 4.95 -1.07
N LEU A 68 -1.26 4.33 -0.27
CA LEU A 68 -0.62 4.87 0.92
C LEU A 68 0.84 5.14 0.57
N ASP A 69 1.26 6.39 0.71
CA ASP A 69 2.63 6.84 0.48
C ASP A 69 3.34 7.13 1.80
N ILE A 70 4.59 6.65 1.92
CA ILE A 70 5.48 6.90 3.06
C ILE A 70 6.68 7.71 2.59
N HIS A 71 6.79 8.92 3.11
CA HIS A 71 7.85 9.87 2.74
C HIS A 71 8.88 10.01 3.84
N ASN A 72 10.12 10.31 3.44
CA ASN A 72 11.21 10.71 4.32
C ASN A 72 11.70 12.10 3.90
N ALA A 73 11.70 13.06 4.82
CA ALA A 73 12.08 14.45 4.55
C ALA A 73 13.53 14.64 4.07
N LYS A 74 14.38 13.61 4.22
CA LYS A 74 15.78 13.61 3.75
C LYS A 74 15.96 12.94 2.38
N TRP A 75 14.90 12.36 1.82
CA TRP A 75 14.93 11.81 0.46
C TRP A 75 14.48 12.86 -0.56
N PRO A 76 14.83 12.72 -1.84
CA PRO A 76 14.13 13.41 -2.91
C PRO A 76 12.63 13.12 -2.84
N SER A 77 11.78 14.13 -3.07
CA SER A 77 10.32 14.01 -2.94
C SER A 77 9.68 12.97 -3.87
N GLU A 78 10.35 12.63 -4.99
CA GLU A 78 9.91 11.61 -5.95
C GLU A 78 10.38 10.19 -5.61
N ILE A 79 11.07 10.01 -4.48
CA ILE A 79 11.37 8.70 -3.91
C ILE A 79 10.43 8.48 -2.73
N VAL A 80 9.62 7.43 -2.81
CA VAL A 80 8.58 7.12 -1.81
C VAL A 80 8.50 5.60 -1.62
N VAL A 81 8.18 5.17 -0.40
CA VAL A 81 7.73 3.79 -0.18
C VAL A 81 6.21 3.79 -0.29
N GLU A 82 5.66 3.03 -1.22
CA GLU A 82 4.24 3.08 -1.58
C GLU A 82 3.60 1.70 -1.33
N LEU A 83 2.34 1.71 -0.87
CA LEU A 83 1.42 0.56 -0.87
C LEU A 83 0.23 0.92 -1.77
N GLN A 84 0.07 0.21 -2.89
CA GLN A 84 -0.85 0.58 -3.97
C GLN A 84 -1.71 -0.61 -4.41
N GLY A 85 -2.94 -0.32 -4.83
CA GLY A 85 -3.78 -1.31 -5.53
C GLY A 85 -3.45 -1.40 -7.03
N ASN A 86 -3.29 -2.61 -7.56
CA ASN A 86 -3.05 -2.83 -9.00
C ASN A 86 -4.14 -2.25 -9.92
N SER A 87 -5.38 -2.27 -9.44
CA SER A 87 -6.48 -1.49 -9.99
C SER A 87 -6.99 -0.56 -8.91
N LYS A 88 -7.72 -1.08 -7.91
CA LYS A 88 -8.23 -0.28 -6.79
C LYS A 88 -7.80 -0.92 -5.48
N ILE A 89 -7.29 -0.13 -4.54
CA ILE A 89 -6.68 -0.67 -3.33
C ILE A 89 -7.66 -1.54 -2.52
N TYR A 90 -8.94 -1.16 -2.42
CA TYR A 90 -9.94 -1.91 -1.65
C TYR A 90 -10.46 -3.19 -2.34
N SER A 91 -10.17 -3.43 -3.62
CA SER A 91 -10.81 -4.53 -4.38
C SER A 91 -9.88 -5.27 -5.34
N SER A 92 -8.56 -5.12 -5.23
CA SER A 92 -7.61 -5.80 -6.09
C SER A 92 -6.39 -6.33 -5.32
N GLN A 93 -5.47 -6.94 -6.06
CA GLN A 93 -4.11 -7.19 -5.56
C GLN A 93 -3.49 -5.85 -5.11
N ASN A 94 -2.85 -5.87 -3.95
CA ASN A 94 -2.13 -4.77 -3.33
C ASN A 94 -0.64 -5.11 -3.32
N ASP A 95 0.16 -4.17 -3.78
CA ASP A 95 1.60 -4.29 -3.91
C ASP A 95 2.27 -3.18 -3.10
N TYR A 96 3.45 -3.47 -2.56
CA TYR A 96 4.24 -2.49 -1.82
C TYR A 96 5.68 -2.50 -2.30
N GLY A 97 6.40 -1.39 -2.10
CA GLY A 97 7.76 -1.28 -2.59
C GLY A 97 8.32 0.13 -2.58
N LEU A 98 9.45 0.29 -3.27
CA LEU A 98 10.15 1.56 -3.43
C LEU A 98 9.89 2.13 -4.83
N ILE A 99 9.36 3.34 -4.86
CA ILE A 99 9.21 4.15 -6.07
C ILE A 99 10.46 5.02 -6.24
N ALA A 100 11.03 4.98 -7.44
CA ALA A 100 11.97 5.98 -7.93
C ALA A 100 12.00 5.85 -9.45
N HIS A 101 11.38 6.77 -10.15
CA HIS A 101 11.20 6.65 -11.60
C HIS A 101 12.55 6.56 -12.32
N ARG A 102 12.72 5.57 -13.22
CA ARG A 102 14.03 5.30 -13.86
C ARG A 102 14.55 6.47 -14.72
N ASP A 103 13.65 7.32 -15.20
CA ASP A 103 14.02 8.50 -16.01
C ASP A 103 14.53 9.65 -15.10
N CYS A 104 14.35 9.55 -13.78
CA CYS A 104 14.75 10.58 -12.80
C CYS A 104 15.93 10.15 -11.92
N PHE A 105 16.12 8.84 -11.70
CA PHE A 105 17.12 8.31 -10.77
C PHE A 105 17.91 7.15 -11.37
N ASN A 106 19.22 7.12 -11.10
CA ASN A 106 20.06 5.98 -11.45
C ASN A 106 19.77 4.80 -10.50
N ARG A 107 18.99 3.84 -10.98
CA ARG A 107 18.58 2.68 -10.18
C ARG A 107 19.68 1.66 -9.92
N GLU A 108 20.69 1.56 -10.79
CA GLU A 108 21.84 0.70 -10.52
C GLU A 108 22.56 1.17 -9.26
N SER A 109 22.73 2.49 -9.11
CA SER A 109 23.28 3.08 -7.90
C SER A 109 22.38 2.91 -6.67
N ILE A 110 21.05 2.92 -6.83
CA ILE A 110 20.12 2.59 -5.74
C ILE A 110 20.36 1.14 -5.30
N TYR A 111 20.32 0.18 -6.23
CA TYR A 111 20.52 -1.24 -5.91
C TYR A 111 21.89 -1.52 -5.29
N GLU A 112 22.95 -0.86 -5.74
CA GLU A 112 24.28 -1.02 -5.15
C GLU A 112 24.29 -0.59 -3.67
N LYS A 113 23.67 0.56 -3.36
CA LYS A 113 23.60 1.07 -1.99
C LYS A 113 22.70 0.20 -1.10
N LEU A 114 21.54 -0.24 -1.61
CA LEU A 114 20.65 -1.15 -0.88
C LEU A 114 21.30 -2.52 -0.69
N GLY A 115 22.02 -3.03 -1.69
CA GLY A 115 22.74 -4.31 -1.62
C GLY A 115 23.80 -4.33 -0.52
N LYS A 116 24.48 -3.20 -0.26
CA LYS A 116 25.40 -3.04 0.89
C LYS A 116 24.71 -3.15 2.25
N LYS A 117 23.38 -3.01 2.30
CA LYS A 117 22.55 -3.19 3.50
C LYS A 117 21.82 -4.54 3.52
N GLY A 118 22.15 -5.45 2.59
CA GLY A 118 21.59 -6.81 2.54
C GLY A 118 20.34 -6.97 1.66
N PHE A 119 19.98 -5.96 0.86
CA PHE A 119 18.90 -6.10 -0.12
C PHE A 119 19.27 -7.11 -1.22
N SER A 120 18.37 -8.05 -1.51
CA SER A 120 18.47 -8.95 -2.66
C SER A 120 17.37 -8.65 -3.66
N GLN A 121 17.72 -8.41 -4.93
CA GLN A 121 16.75 -8.18 -6.01
C GLN A 121 15.95 -9.44 -6.38
N SER A 122 16.42 -10.65 -6.05
CA SER A 122 15.84 -11.90 -6.54
C SER A 122 14.39 -12.13 -6.10
N GLU A 123 13.96 -11.48 -5.02
CA GLU A 123 12.63 -11.64 -4.43
C GLU A 123 11.67 -10.51 -4.84
N TRP A 124 12.13 -9.58 -5.68
CA TRP A 124 11.40 -8.36 -6.00
C TRP A 124 11.21 -8.21 -7.50
N THR A 125 10.06 -7.66 -7.88
CA THR A 125 9.81 -7.24 -9.27
C THR A 125 10.18 -5.77 -9.44
N SER A 126 10.47 -5.33 -10.67
CA SER A 126 10.70 -3.93 -10.99
C SER A 126 10.03 -3.54 -12.31
N ASN A 127 9.71 -2.26 -12.48
CA ASN A 127 9.15 -1.72 -13.73
C ASN A 127 9.58 -0.26 -13.91
N LYS A 128 9.02 0.49 -14.87
CA LYS A 128 9.45 1.87 -15.14
C LYS A 128 9.38 2.82 -13.93
N ILE A 129 8.44 2.59 -13.01
CA ILE A 129 8.12 3.48 -11.87
C ILE A 129 8.70 2.91 -10.56
N TRP A 130 8.52 1.62 -10.33
CA TRP A 130 8.97 0.91 -9.14
C TRP A 130 10.42 0.42 -9.29
N VAL A 131 11.28 0.78 -8.34
CA VAL A 131 12.63 0.21 -8.19
C VAL A 131 12.51 -1.25 -7.78
N CYS A 132 11.74 -1.52 -6.74
CA CYS A 132 11.41 -2.86 -6.31
C CYS A 132 9.99 -2.85 -5.77
N TYR A 133 9.20 -3.87 -6.08
CA TYR A 133 7.89 -4.08 -5.48
C TYR A 133 7.59 -5.57 -5.32
N ASN A 134 6.70 -5.87 -4.39
CA ASN A 134 6.22 -7.21 -4.13
C ASN A 134 4.75 -7.18 -3.72
N ASN A 135 4.08 -8.31 -3.90
CA ASN A 135 2.68 -8.48 -3.57
C ASN A 135 2.54 -8.69 -2.06
N ILE A 136 1.56 -8.07 -1.42
CA ILE A 136 1.36 -8.23 0.03
C ILE A 136 -0.02 -8.72 0.42
N MET A 137 -1.08 -8.33 -0.31
CA MET A 137 -2.46 -8.69 0.03
C MET A 137 -3.33 -8.71 -1.22
N ASN A 138 -4.33 -9.59 -1.28
CA ASN A 138 -5.29 -9.61 -2.39
C ASN A 138 -6.72 -9.31 -1.91
N PHE A 139 -7.12 -8.04 -1.93
CA PHE A 139 -8.51 -7.66 -1.66
C PHE A 139 -9.46 -7.88 -2.83
N GLY A 140 -8.97 -8.43 -3.95
CA GLY A 140 -9.82 -9.03 -4.98
C GLY A 140 -10.52 -10.31 -4.50
N ASP A 141 -9.95 -10.98 -3.48
CA ASP A 141 -10.58 -12.09 -2.78
C ASP A 141 -11.52 -11.55 -1.68
N ILE A 142 -12.80 -11.93 -1.77
CA ILE A 142 -13.84 -11.51 -0.82
C ILE A 142 -13.54 -12.01 0.60
N ASP A 143 -13.00 -13.22 0.75
CA ASP A 143 -12.71 -13.78 2.07
C ASP A 143 -11.56 -13.03 2.75
N VAL A 144 -10.56 -12.62 1.95
CA VAL A 144 -9.46 -11.76 2.43
C VAL A 144 -10.00 -10.37 2.78
N ARG A 145 -10.80 -9.77 1.89
CA ARG A 145 -11.37 -8.43 2.08
C ARG A 145 -12.31 -8.36 3.29
N ALA A 146 -13.04 -9.42 3.58
CA ALA A 146 -13.93 -9.50 4.74
C ALA A 146 -13.20 -9.31 6.08
N ASN A 147 -11.90 -9.62 6.14
CA ASN A 147 -11.09 -9.41 7.34
C ASN A 147 -10.94 -7.93 7.72
N LEU A 148 -11.16 -6.99 6.80
CA LEU A 148 -11.13 -5.56 7.09
C LEU A 148 -12.28 -5.14 8.03
N PHE A 149 -13.42 -5.80 7.95
CA PHE A 149 -14.61 -5.45 8.73
C PHE A 149 -14.59 -5.98 10.17
N ASN A 150 -13.60 -6.82 10.51
CA ASN A 150 -13.41 -7.33 11.85
C ASN A 150 -12.14 -6.73 12.46
N ASP A 151 -12.29 -6.01 13.56
CA ASP A 151 -11.19 -5.24 14.18
C ASP A 151 -9.99 -6.11 14.55
N LYS A 152 -10.22 -7.34 15.02
CA LYS A 152 -9.12 -8.23 15.43
C LYS A 152 -8.34 -8.76 14.24
N THR A 153 -9.01 -9.11 13.15
CA THR A 153 -8.33 -9.56 11.94
C THR A 153 -7.68 -8.38 11.21
N ARG A 154 -8.37 -7.24 11.12
CA ARG A 154 -7.82 -6.01 10.55
C ARG A 154 -6.53 -5.58 11.26
N ALA A 155 -6.52 -5.54 12.58
CA ALA A 155 -5.33 -5.18 13.35
C ALA A 155 -4.12 -6.09 13.06
N LYS A 156 -4.35 -7.40 12.86
CA LYS A 156 -3.29 -8.33 12.45
C LYS A 156 -2.76 -8.05 11.04
N LEU A 157 -3.66 -7.71 10.11
CA LEU A 157 -3.26 -7.33 8.76
C LEU A 157 -2.45 -6.03 8.78
N VAL A 158 -2.88 -5.04 9.56
CA VAL A 158 -2.16 -3.79 9.78
C VAL A 158 -0.75 -4.08 10.29
N GLU A 159 -0.60 -4.87 11.35
CA GLU A 159 0.69 -5.23 11.93
C GLU A 159 1.59 -5.94 10.91
N GLN A 160 1.05 -6.92 10.18
CA GLN A 160 1.77 -7.66 9.14
C GLN A 160 2.30 -6.71 8.06
N VAL A 161 1.46 -5.81 7.56
CA VAL A 161 1.83 -4.91 6.44
C VAL A 161 2.74 -3.79 6.91
N ALA A 162 2.44 -3.16 8.04
CA ALA A 162 3.28 -2.12 8.63
C ALA A 162 4.70 -2.64 8.89
N THR A 163 4.85 -3.86 9.42
CA THR A 163 6.16 -4.49 9.64
C THR A 163 6.99 -4.54 8.35
N ARG A 164 6.40 -4.96 7.24
CA ARG A 164 7.09 -5.03 5.94
C ARG A 164 7.48 -3.65 5.39
N ILE A 165 6.60 -2.67 5.55
CA ILE A 165 6.87 -1.28 5.15
C ILE A 165 7.98 -0.67 6.02
N ILE A 166 7.96 -0.90 7.34
CA ILE A 166 9.01 -0.46 8.28
C ILE A 166 10.37 -1.07 7.91
N GLU A 167 10.41 -2.39 7.65
CA GLU A 167 11.63 -3.09 7.20
C GLU A 167 12.21 -2.43 5.95
N LEU A 168 11.37 -2.16 4.95
CA LEU A 168 11.79 -1.49 3.72
C LEU A 168 12.25 -0.05 3.95
N CYS A 169 11.51 0.73 4.73
CA CYS A 169 11.88 2.11 5.07
C CYS A 169 13.24 2.17 5.77
N ARG A 170 13.48 1.29 6.75
CA ARG A 170 14.77 1.21 7.46
C ARG A 170 15.92 0.80 6.54
N LEU A 171 15.68 -0.13 5.63
CA LEU A 171 16.65 -0.55 4.62
C LEU A 171 17.03 0.62 3.70
N CYS A 172 16.06 1.45 3.34
CA CYS A 172 16.20 2.56 2.40
C CYS A 172 16.69 3.87 3.02
N ASP A 173 16.50 4.08 4.33
CA ASP A 173 16.71 5.38 4.99
C ASP A 173 18.05 6.03 4.63
N GLU A 174 19.14 5.50 5.18
CA GLU A 174 20.48 6.06 4.98
C GLU A 174 20.94 6.00 3.50
N PRO A 175 20.75 4.90 2.75
CA PRO A 175 21.09 4.83 1.34
C PRO A 175 20.52 5.93 0.45
N LEU A 176 19.29 6.38 0.73
CA LEU A 176 18.53 7.28 -0.14
C LEU A 176 18.52 8.74 0.33
N ARG A 177 19.15 9.07 1.46
CA ARG A 177 19.30 10.46 1.90
C ARG A 177 20.04 11.27 0.85
N ASN A 178 19.44 12.39 0.41
CA ASN A 178 19.96 13.29 -0.60
C ASN A 178 20.38 12.58 -1.91
N PHE A 179 19.69 11.51 -2.30
CA PHE A 179 20.05 10.74 -3.48
C PHE A 179 19.96 11.62 -4.75
N PRO A 180 21.00 11.65 -5.61
CA PRO A 180 21.05 12.57 -6.73
C PRO A 180 20.04 12.20 -7.82
N LYS A 181 19.40 13.22 -8.40
CA LYS A 181 18.65 13.08 -9.65
C LYS A 181 19.61 12.97 -10.83
N ILE A 182 19.17 12.30 -11.89
CA ILE A 182 19.88 12.31 -13.17
C ILE A 182 19.79 13.74 -13.73
N GLU A 183 20.93 14.33 -14.07
CA GLU A 183 20.95 15.62 -14.77
C GLU A 183 20.38 15.44 -16.18
N THR A 184 19.21 16.02 -16.44
CA THR A 184 18.69 16.16 -17.80
C THR A 184 19.48 17.24 -18.51
N LYS A 185 20.29 16.86 -19.51
CA LYS A 185 20.93 17.78 -20.44
C LYS A 185 19.93 18.41 -21.40
#